data_AF-A0AAN7T765-F1
#
_entry.id   AF-A0AAN7T765-F1
#
_cell.length_a   1.000
_cell.length_b   1.000
_cell.length_c   1.000
_cell.angle_alpha   90.00
_cell.angle_beta   90.00
_cell.angle_gamma   90.00
#
_symmetry.space_group_name_H-M   'P 1'
#
loop_
_entity.id
_entity.type
_entity.pdbx_description
1 polymer ?
#
loop_
_entity_poly.entity_id
_entity_poly.type
_entity_poly.pdbx_seq_one_letter_code
_entity_poly.pdbx_strand_id
1 'polypeptide(L)'
;MVGPGVLQAVQDCTDIAAKAQTRLRNSIPSQWRIPQDKLPPDSQLDVTGFPAKCSLLTDQELKITDSYATEIVGAVATGEWTAVEVTTAFCKRTAVAHQVTNCLTVIMFDNALKQAKKLDDHFSRTGTTLGPLHGLPISLKDNFNIIGYRSSVGFCAWAPEPAKEESTIVGLL
;
A
#
# COMPACT_ATOMS: atom_id res chain seq x y z
N MET A 1 3.39 -21.46 37.42
CA MET A 1 3.63 -22.75 36.74
C MET A 1 2.91 -22.72 35.41
N VAL A 2 3.64 -22.60 34.30
CA VAL A 2 3.06 -22.65 32.95
C VAL A 2 3.07 -24.11 32.52
N GLY A 3 1.91 -24.65 32.14
CA GLY A 3 1.73 -26.07 31.84
C GLY A 3 2.52 -26.53 30.60
N PRO A 4 2.75 -27.86 30.45
CA PRO A 4 3.71 -28.43 29.49
C PRO A 4 3.23 -28.43 28.02
N GLY A 5 2.42 -27.46 27.61
CA GLY A 5 1.82 -27.37 26.27
C GLY A 5 2.18 -26.11 25.46
N VAL A 6 2.95 -25.16 26.00
CA VAL A 6 3.26 -23.87 25.32
C VAL A 6 4.70 -23.84 24.81
N LEU A 7 5.13 -24.91 24.14
CA LEU A 7 6.32 -24.93 23.29
C LEU A 7 5.89 -25.41 21.91
N GLN A 8 4.90 -24.73 21.33
CA GLN A 8 4.67 -24.81 19.91
C GLN A 8 5.89 -24.19 19.24
N ALA A 9 6.53 -24.94 18.34
CA ALA A 9 7.82 -24.61 17.71
C ALA A 9 7.96 -23.11 17.48
N VAL A 10 8.88 -22.46 18.20
CA VAL A 10 9.28 -21.09 17.91
C VAL A 10 9.83 -21.12 16.50
N GLN A 11 9.01 -20.73 15.52
CA GLN A 11 9.50 -20.52 14.16
C GLN A 11 10.61 -19.48 14.25
N ASP A 12 11.73 -19.78 13.61
CA ASP A 12 12.84 -18.84 13.61
C ASP A 12 12.38 -17.51 13.00
N CYS A 13 12.79 -16.40 13.63
CA CYS A 13 12.37 -15.07 13.19
C CYS A 13 12.86 -14.81 11.75
N THR A 14 14.00 -15.38 11.35
CA THR A 14 14.50 -15.35 9.96
C THR A 14 13.51 -15.99 8.99
N ASP A 15 12.96 -17.17 9.34
CA ASP A 15 11.99 -17.85 8.50
C ASP A 15 10.68 -17.05 8.37
N ILE A 16 10.23 -16.45 9.47
CA ILE A 16 9.02 -15.60 9.47
C ILE A 16 9.24 -14.37 8.59
N ALA A 17 10.38 -13.71 8.72
CA ALA A 17 10.75 -12.55 7.92
C ALA A 17 10.85 -12.90 6.43
N ALA A 18 11.52 -14.01 6.08
CA ALA A 18 11.66 -14.47 4.70
C ALA A 18 10.30 -14.79 4.05
N LYS A 19 9.37 -15.41 4.80
CA LYS A 19 7.99 -15.65 4.36
C LYS A 19 7.24 -14.33 4.15
N ALA A 20 7.40 -13.35 5.04
CA ALA A 20 6.76 -12.04 4.92
C ALA A 20 7.26 -11.26 3.69
N GLN A 21 8.57 -11.21 3.48
CA GLN A 21 9.20 -10.59 2.32
C GLN A 21 8.77 -11.26 1.02
N THR A 22 8.75 -12.60 0.98
CA THR A 22 8.29 -13.35 -0.20
C THR A 22 6.83 -13.04 -0.52
N ARG A 23 5.96 -12.98 0.49
CA ARG A 23 4.55 -12.61 0.32
C ARG A 23 4.41 -11.21 -0.26
N LEU A 24 5.10 -10.22 0.31
CA LEU A 24 5.08 -8.84 -0.18
C LEU A 24 5.55 -8.70 -1.63
N ARG A 25 6.69 -9.32 -1.96
CA ARG A 25 7.22 -9.35 -3.33
C ARG A 25 6.22 -9.95 -4.31
N ASN A 26 5.54 -11.03 -3.89
CA ASN A 26 4.53 -11.69 -4.72
C ASN A 26 3.25 -10.85 -4.87
N SER A 27 2.92 -10.00 -3.89
CA SER A 27 1.78 -9.07 -3.96
C SER A 27 2.00 -7.90 -4.92
N ILE A 28 3.23 -7.60 -5.35
CA ILE A 28 3.47 -6.61 -6.41
C ILE A 28 3.12 -7.25 -7.76
N PRO A 29 2.20 -6.68 -8.56
CA PRO A 29 1.90 -7.14 -9.91
C PRO A 29 3.14 -7.19 -10.79
N SER A 30 3.28 -8.21 -11.63
CA SER A 30 4.50 -8.42 -12.44
C SER A 30 4.82 -7.23 -13.33
N GLN A 31 3.81 -6.56 -13.88
CA GLN A 31 3.96 -5.36 -14.70
C GLN A 31 4.49 -4.12 -13.94
N TRP A 32 4.50 -4.15 -12.61
CA TRP A 32 5.04 -3.08 -11.76
C TRP A 32 6.38 -3.46 -11.10
N ARG A 33 6.91 -4.65 -11.41
CA ARG A 33 8.22 -5.09 -10.92
C ARG A 33 9.33 -4.51 -11.79
N ILE A 34 10.32 -3.92 -11.14
CA ILE A 34 11.49 -3.35 -11.81
C ILE A 34 12.54 -4.46 -11.93
N PRO A 35 13.11 -4.69 -13.13
CA PRO A 35 14.20 -5.62 -13.31
C PRO A 35 15.39 -5.31 -12.38
N GLN A 36 16.03 -6.35 -11.84
CA GLN A 36 17.10 -6.20 -10.85
C GLN A 36 18.28 -5.36 -11.37
N ASP A 37 18.59 -5.46 -12.66
CA ASP A 37 19.62 -4.69 -13.35
C ASP A 37 19.29 -3.21 -13.52
N LYS A 38 18.03 -2.81 -13.30
CA LYS A 38 17.55 -1.42 -13.37
C LYS A 38 17.33 -0.80 -11.99
N LEU A 39 17.45 -1.57 -10.92
CA LEU A 39 17.37 -1.03 -9.56
C LEU A 39 18.62 -0.21 -9.23
N PRO A 40 18.50 0.84 -8.40
CA PRO A 40 19.66 1.56 -7.91
C PRO A 40 20.58 0.61 -7.12
N PRO A 41 21.91 0.82 -7.15
CA PRO A 41 22.83 0.01 -6.36
C PRO A 41 22.64 0.30 -4.86
N ASP A 42 22.96 -0.68 -4.01
CA ASP A 42 22.84 -0.55 -2.54
C ASP A 42 23.68 0.61 -1.96
N SER A 43 24.69 1.09 -2.71
CA SER A 43 25.50 2.25 -2.33
C SER A 43 24.80 3.60 -2.54
N GLN A 44 23.70 3.65 -3.31
CA GLN A 44 22.94 4.86 -3.56
C GLN A 44 21.93 5.10 -2.43
N LEU A 45 22.22 6.07 -1.56
CA LEU A 45 21.38 6.38 -0.39
C LEU A 45 20.13 7.18 -0.74
N ASP A 46 20.20 8.04 -1.76
CA ASP A 46 19.07 8.85 -2.21
C ASP A 46 18.41 8.25 -3.45
N VAL A 47 17.18 7.76 -3.27
CA VAL A 47 16.33 7.18 -4.31
C VAL A 47 15.05 8.00 -4.55
N THR A 48 14.97 9.22 -4.00
CA THR A 48 13.77 10.08 -4.08
C THR A 48 13.35 10.37 -5.52
N GLY A 49 14.32 10.61 -6.41
CA GLY A 49 14.08 10.86 -7.84
C GLY A 49 13.89 9.61 -8.70
N PHE A 50 13.99 8.41 -8.12
CA PHE A 50 13.91 7.16 -8.89
C PHE A 50 12.55 6.88 -9.53
N PRO A 51 11.38 7.17 -8.89
CA PRO A 51 10.08 6.98 -9.51
C PRO A 51 9.93 7.67 -10.88
N ALA A 52 10.45 8.89 -11.03
CA ALA A 52 10.41 9.61 -12.31
C ALA A 52 11.34 9.03 -13.39
N LYS A 53 12.39 8.29 -12.99
CA LYS A 53 13.41 7.75 -13.91
C LYS A 53 13.14 6.29 -14.32
N CYS A 54 12.36 5.56 -13.53
CA CYS A 54 12.16 4.12 -13.72
C CYS A 54 11.26 3.74 -14.92
N SER A 55 10.69 4.74 -15.62
CA SER A 55 9.80 4.55 -16.79
C SER A 55 8.52 3.73 -16.52
N LEU A 56 8.17 3.51 -15.24
CA LEU A 56 6.95 2.81 -14.86
C LEU A 56 5.74 3.76 -14.83
N LEU A 57 5.96 5.01 -14.40
CA LEU A 57 4.91 6.00 -14.26
C LEU A 57 4.79 6.87 -15.53
N THR A 58 3.55 7.20 -15.90
CA THR A 58 3.27 8.21 -16.93
C THR A 58 3.41 9.62 -16.35
N ASP A 59 3.50 10.63 -17.21
CA ASP A 59 3.53 12.04 -16.78
C ASP A 59 2.30 12.42 -15.95
N GLN A 60 1.13 11.88 -16.30
CA GLN A 60 -0.10 12.10 -15.54
C GLN A 60 -0.04 11.44 -14.15
N GLU A 61 0.48 10.21 -14.05
CA GLU A 61 0.63 9.52 -12.76
C GLU A 61 1.67 10.20 -11.86
N LEU A 62 2.76 10.72 -12.45
CA LEU A 62 3.73 11.56 -11.75
C LEU A 62 3.08 12.84 -11.24
N LYS A 63 2.36 13.57 -12.11
CA LYS A 63 1.61 14.77 -11.72
C LYS A 63 0.68 14.50 -10.53
N ILE A 64 -0.13 13.45 -10.60
CA ILE A 64 -1.05 13.07 -9.52
C ILE A 64 -0.28 12.83 -8.21
N THR A 65 0.81 12.06 -8.27
CA THR A 65 1.53 11.64 -7.05
C THR A 65 2.50 12.69 -6.51
N ASP A 66 2.82 13.73 -7.29
CA ASP A 66 3.53 14.93 -6.85
C ASP A 66 2.58 16.04 -6.35
N SER A 67 1.27 15.88 -6.53
CA SER A 67 0.26 16.86 -6.08
C SER A 67 -0.02 16.76 -4.58
N TYR A 68 -0.43 17.88 -3.98
CA TYR A 68 -0.89 17.90 -2.59
C TYR A 68 -2.23 17.18 -2.44
N ALA A 69 -2.48 16.61 -1.25
CA ALA A 69 -3.75 15.91 -0.96
C ALA A 69 -4.99 16.79 -1.21
N THR A 70 -4.90 18.09 -0.91
CA THR A 70 -5.99 19.06 -1.16
C THR A 70 -6.28 19.25 -2.64
N GLU A 71 -5.25 19.19 -3.49
CA GLU A 71 -5.40 19.29 -4.95
C GLU A 71 -6.02 18.00 -5.51
N ILE A 72 -5.57 16.85 -5.03
CA ILE A 72 -6.14 15.54 -5.40
C ILE A 72 -7.64 15.47 -5.05
N VAL A 73 -8.01 15.80 -3.81
CA VAL A 73 -9.41 15.80 -3.38
C VAL A 73 -10.23 16.79 -4.20
N GLY A 74 -9.69 17.97 -4.50
CA GLY A 74 -10.34 18.96 -5.36
C GLY A 74 -10.59 18.43 -6.78
N ALA A 75 -9.56 17.86 -7.41
CA ALA A 75 -9.63 17.31 -8.77
C ALA A 75 -10.60 16.12 -8.86
N VAL A 76 -10.66 15.27 -7.84
CA VAL A 76 -11.63 14.17 -7.79
C VAL A 76 -13.05 14.70 -7.58
N ALA A 77 -13.24 15.68 -6.69
CA ALA A 77 -14.56 16.24 -6.41
C ALA A 77 -15.17 16.97 -7.62
N THR A 78 -14.35 17.51 -8.52
CA THR A 78 -14.80 18.12 -9.78
C THR A 78 -14.94 17.11 -10.94
N GLY A 79 -14.49 15.86 -10.74
CA GLY A 79 -14.41 14.86 -11.80
C GLY A 79 -13.29 15.10 -12.81
N GLU A 80 -12.32 15.98 -12.52
CA GLU A 80 -11.12 16.14 -13.34
C GLU A 80 -10.30 14.85 -13.36
N TRP A 81 -10.15 14.21 -12.19
CA TRP A 81 -9.54 12.90 -12.04
C TRP A 81 -10.53 11.93 -11.40
N THR A 82 -10.44 10.66 -11.78
CA THR A 82 -11.18 9.57 -11.14
C THR A 82 -10.41 9.01 -9.93
N ALA A 83 -11.13 8.44 -8.96
CA ALA A 83 -10.52 7.74 -7.84
C ALA A 83 -9.66 6.57 -8.32
N VAL A 84 -10.05 5.86 -9.40
CA VAL A 84 -9.24 4.76 -9.98
C VAL A 84 -7.94 5.28 -10.58
N GLU A 85 -7.95 6.41 -11.30
CA GLU A 85 -6.71 7.01 -11.82
C GLU A 85 -5.75 7.39 -10.69
N VAL A 86 -6.27 8.09 -9.67
CA VAL A 86 -5.47 8.48 -8.50
C VAL A 86 -4.91 7.25 -7.79
N THR A 87 -5.76 6.27 -7.48
CA THR A 87 -5.35 5.05 -6.78
C THR A 87 -4.32 4.25 -7.58
N THR A 88 -4.48 4.16 -8.91
CA THR A 88 -3.53 3.48 -9.78
C THR A 88 -2.16 4.15 -9.75
N ALA A 89 -2.11 5.48 -9.86
CA ALA A 89 -0.86 6.25 -9.80
C ALA A 89 -0.11 6.00 -8.48
N PHE A 90 -0.82 6.07 -7.34
CA PHE A 90 -0.23 5.79 -6.03
C PHE A 90 0.18 4.32 -5.86
N CYS A 91 -0.59 3.35 -6.36
CA CYS A 91 -0.21 1.93 -6.31
C CYS A 91 1.10 1.68 -7.07
N LYS A 92 1.25 2.26 -8.27
CA LYS A 92 2.48 2.16 -9.07
C LYS A 92 3.66 2.81 -8.36
N ARG A 93 3.51 4.04 -7.87
CA ARG A 93 4.60 4.72 -7.14
C ARG A 93 4.99 3.97 -5.86
N THR A 94 4.00 3.41 -5.17
CA THR A 94 4.20 2.58 -3.97
C THR A 94 4.96 1.30 -4.29
N ALA A 95 4.64 0.63 -5.40
CA ALA A 95 5.39 -0.54 -5.86
C ALA A 95 6.86 -0.20 -6.16
N VAL A 96 7.12 0.95 -6.81
CA VAL A 96 8.50 1.43 -7.03
C VAL A 96 9.20 1.71 -5.71
N ALA A 97 8.58 2.51 -4.84
CA ALA A 97 9.14 2.91 -3.56
C ALA A 97 9.49 1.69 -2.70
N HIS A 98 8.61 0.69 -2.63
CA HIS A 98 8.87 -0.54 -1.87
C HIS A 98 10.08 -1.31 -2.40
N GLN A 99 10.22 -1.42 -3.72
CA GLN A 99 11.35 -2.13 -4.33
C GLN A 99 12.71 -1.47 -4.06
N VAL A 100 12.74 -0.14 -3.84
CA VAL A 100 13.99 0.59 -3.57
C VAL A 100 14.21 0.95 -2.10
N THR A 101 13.22 0.76 -1.22
CA THR A 101 13.33 1.14 0.21
C THR A 101 12.82 0.10 1.20
N ASN A 102 12.13 -0.95 0.74
CA ASN A 102 11.47 -1.95 1.60
C ASN A 102 10.49 -1.34 2.63
N CYS A 103 9.75 -0.29 2.25
CA CYS A 103 8.94 0.52 3.17
C CYS A 103 7.56 -0.03 3.57
N LEU A 104 7.15 -1.21 3.09
CA LEU A 104 5.79 -1.75 3.28
C LEU A 104 5.84 -3.06 4.04
N THR A 105 4.84 -3.27 4.91
CA THR A 105 4.62 -4.54 5.62
C THR A 105 3.46 -5.34 5.01
N VAL A 106 2.51 -4.64 4.39
CA VAL A 106 1.33 -5.19 3.69
C VAL A 106 1.04 -4.36 2.43
N ILE A 107 0.64 -5.04 1.35
CA ILE A 107 0.19 -4.43 0.10
C ILE A 107 -1.26 -4.82 -0.16
N MET A 108 -2.12 -3.84 -0.49
CA MET A 108 -3.56 -4.02 -0.66
C MET A 108 -4.07 -3.47 -2.01
N PHE A 109 -3.26 -3.49 -3.06
CA PHE A 109 -3.57 -2.84 -4.35
C PHE A 109 -4.93 -3.25 -4.94
N ASP A 110 -5.25 -4.55 -4.95
CA ASP A 110 -6.52 -5.04 -5.48
C ASP A 110 -7.73 -4.49 -4.71
N ASN A 111 -7.63 -4.44 -3.38
CA ASN A 111 -8.69 -3.89 -2.54
C ASN A 111 -8.81 -2.38 -2.72
N ALA A 112 -7.68 -1.66 -2.80
CA ALA A 112 -7.64 -0.24 -3.05
C ALA A 112 -8.32 0.11 -4.39
N LEU A 113 -7.97 -0.59 -5.47
CA LEU A 113 -8.57 -0.39 -6.80
C LEU A 113 -10.06 -0.76 -6.84
N LYS A 114 -10.48 -1.83 -6.15
CA LYS A 114 -11.90 -2.18 -6.02
C LYS A 114 -12.67 -1.09 -5.27
N GLN A 115 -12.11 -0.52 -4.22
CA GLN A 115 -12.75 0.56 -3.48
C GLN A 115 -12.83 1.83 -4.32
N ALA A 116 -11.74 2.21 -4.98
CA ALA A 116 -11.70 3.35 -5.89
C ALA A 116 -12.77 3.26 -6.98
N LYS A 117 -12.95 2.08 -7.59
CA LYS A 117 -14.01 1.86 -8.58
C LYS A 117 -15.42 2.11 -8.01
N LYS A 118 -15.68 1.68 -6.77
CA LYS A 118 -16.97 1.96 -6.11
C LYS A 118 -17.20 3.45 -5.87
N LEU A 119 -16.12 4.20 -5.60
CA LEU A 119 -16.18 5.65 -5.44
C LEU A 119 -16.54 6.33 -6.77
N ASP A 120 -15.89 5.91 -7.86
CA ASP A 120 -16.20 6.40 -9.22
C ASP A 120 -17.63 6.05 -9.64
N ASP A 121 -18.07 4.80 -9.39
CA ASP A 121 -19.45 4.36 -9.68
C ASP A 121 -20.48 5.15 -8.87
N HIS A 122 -20.16 5.51 -7.62
CA HIS A 122 -21.01 6.39 -6.81
C HIS A 122 -21.08 7.78 -7.45
N PHE A 123 -19.93 8.41 -7.69
CA PHE A 123 -19.85 9.77 -8.23
C PHE A 123 -20.54 9.88 -9.60
N SER A 124 -20.34 8.91 -10.49
CA SER A 124 -21.00 8.85 -11.79
C SER A 124 -22.54 8.81 -11.69
N ARG A 125 -23.06 8.13 -10.66
CA ARG A 125 -24.50 8.00 -10.44
C ARG A 125 -25.13 9.20 -9.71
N THR A 126 -24.40 9.82 -8.79
CA THR A 126 -24.96 10.85 -7.87
C THR A 126 -24.49 12.26 -8.19
N GLY A 127 -23.37 12.41 -8.88
CA GLY A 127 -22.66 13.69 -9.05
C GLY A 127 -22.06 14.24 -7.76
N THR A 128 -21.95 13.42 -6.71
CA THR A 128 -21.48 13.86 -5.39
C THR A 128 -20.42 12.92 -4.82
N THR A 129 -19.52 13.48 -4.01
CA THR A 129 -18.51 12.71 -3.25
C THR A 129 -19.13 12.10 -2.00
N LEU A 130 -18.65 10.92 -1.58
CA LEU A 130 -19.08 10.28 -0.31
C LEU A 130 -18.65 11.04 0.95
N GLY A 131 -17.58 11.84 0.86
CA GLY A 131 -17.00 12.54 2.01
C GLY A 131 -15.76 13.33 1.62
N PRO A 132 -15.12 14.02 2.59
CA PRO A 132 -14.03 14.96 2.32
C PRO A 132 -12.75 14.31 1.81
N LEU A 133 -12.58 12.99 1.96
CA LEU A 133 -11.41 12.24 1.48
C LEU A 133 -11.74 11.34 0.28
N HIS A 134 -12.87 11.57 -0.40
CA HIS A 134 -13.30 10.75 -1.52
C HIS A 134 -12.21 10.65 -2.60
N GLY A 135 -11.76 9.43 -2.85
CA GLY A 135 -10.75 9.10 -3.87
C GLY A 135 -9.29 9.32 -3.46
N LEU A 136 -9.02 9.79 -2.24
CA LEU A 136 -7.65 9.99 -1.73
C LEU A 136 -7.08 8.67 -1.16
N PRO A 137 -5.96 8.14 -1.69
CA PRO A 137 -5.31 6.96 -1.13
C PRO A 137 -4.64 7.25 0.21
N ILE A 138 -4.77 6.32 1.18
CA ILE A 138 -4.20 6.47 2.53
C ILE A 138 -3.32 5.27 2.85
N SER A 139 -2.09 5.53 3.28
CA SER A 139 -1.22 4.52 3.90
C SER A 139 -1.40 4.52 5.42
N LEU A 140 -1.53 3.33 6.01
CA LEU A 140 -1.61 3.16 7.45
C LEU A 140 -0.33 2.54 7.98
N LYS A 141 0.13 3.02 9.15
CA LYS A 141 1.24 2.38 9.87
C LYS A 141 0.78 0.99 10.35
N ASP A 142 1.71 0.04 10.37
CA ASP A 142 1.47 -1.38 10.68
C ASP A 142 0.86 -1.67 12.06
N ASN A 143 0.71 -0.65 12.93
CA ASN A 143 0.05 -0.77 14.22
C ASN A 143 -1.48 -0.59 14.16
N PHE A 144 -2.04 -0.26 13.00
CA PHE A 144 -3.48 -0.21 12.79
C PHE A 144 -3.96 -1.51 12.16
N ASN A 145 -4.89 -2.17 12.85
CA ASN A 145 -5.42 -3.43 12.42
C ASN A 145 -6.47 -3.23 11.33
N ILE A 146 -6.33 -3.98 10.25
CA ILE A 146 -7.34 -4.13 9.19
C ILE A 146 -7.71 -5.60 9.14
N ILE A 147 -9.01 -5.90 9.19
CA ILE A 147 -9.48 -7.30 9.26
C ILE A 147 -8.96 -8.09 8.05
N GLY A 148 -8.38 -9.27 8.31
CA GLY A 148 -7.85 -10.15 7.27
C GLY A 148 -6.43 -9.81 6.81
N TYR A 149 -5.85 -8.71 7.29
CA TYR A 149 -4.45 -8.33 7.05
C TYR A 149 -3.60 -8.49 8.31
N ARG A 150 -2.28 -8.64 8.13
CA ARG A 150 -1.34 -8.81 9.23
C ARG A 150 -0.88 -7.45 9.76
N SER A 151 -0.68 -7.38 11.06
CA SER A 151 -0.13 -6.21 11.76
C SER A 151 0.94 -6.73 12.72
N SER A 152 2.21 -6.59 12.32
CA SER A 152 3.35 -7.15 13.05
C SER A 152 3.94 -6.17 14.05
N VAL A 153 3.80 -4.87 13.79
CA VAL A 153 4.47 -3.79 14.51
C VAL A 153 6.00 -4.00 14.58
N GLY A 154 6.57 -4.73 13.61
CA GLY A 154 7.98 -5.10 13.59
C GLY A 154 8.36 -6.32 14.42
N PHE A 155 7.42 -6.98 15.09
CA PHE A 155 7.66 -8.19 15.88
C PHE A 155 7.36 -9.47 15.08
N CYS A 156 8.37 -10.33 14.94
CA CYS A 156 8.23 -11.64 14.30
C CYS A 156 7.10 -12.48 14.90
N ALA A 157 6.88 -12.41 16.22
CA ALA A 157 5.82 -13.17 16.90
C ALA A 157 4.40 -12.77 16.44
N TRP A 158 4.20 -11.57 15.91
CA TRP A 158 2.89 -11.04 15.50
C TRP A 158 2.68 -11.07 13.98
N ALA A 159 3.74 -11.29 13.20
CA ALA A 159 3.68 -11.36 11.75
C ALA A 159 2.90 -12.55 11.14
N PRO A 160 2.73 -13.73 11.78
CA PRO A 160 2.07 -14.87 11.14
C PRO A 160 0.56 -14.70 10.97
N GLU A 161 -0.11 -14.14 11.97
CA GLU A 161 -1.57 -14.17 12.09
C GLU A 161 -2.23 -12.87 11.59
N PRO A 162 -3.29 -12.95 10.75
CA PRO A 162 -4.10 -11.80 10.41
C PRO A 162 -4.88 -11.25 11.62
N ALA A 163 -5.10 -9.94 11.61
CA ALA A 163 -5.97 -9.27 12.57
C ALA A 163 -7.43 -9.73 12.40
N LYS A 164 -8.10 -9.90 13.54
CA LYS A 164 -9.51 -10.31 13.65
C LYS A 164 -10.45 -9.15 14.00
N GLU A 165 -9.88 -8.02 14.36
CA GLU A 165 -10.59 -6.80 14.76
C GLU A 165 -10.01 -5.62 13.99
N GLU A 166 -10.83 -4.60 13.77
CA GLU A 166 -10.46 -3.40 13.04
C GLU A 166 -10.17 -2.25 14.01
N SER A 167 -9.11 -1.47 13.74
CA SER A 167 -8.85 -0.25 14.50
C SER A 167 -9.88 0.83 14.16
N THR A 168 -10.37 1.57 15.17
CA THR A 168 -11.41 2.60 14.98
C THR A 168 -11.08 3.61 13.89
N ILE A 169 -9.81 4.02 13.78
CA ILE A 169 -9.39 4.96 12.74
C ILE A 169 -9.60 4.42 11.33
N VAL A 170 -9.50 3.10 11.13
CA VAL A 170 -9.73 2.47 9.82
C VAL A 170 -11.20 2.58 9.43
N GLY A 171 -12.12 2.41 10.38
CA GLY A 171 -13.55 2.56 10.11
C GLY A 171 -14.03 4.02 9.97
N LEU A 172 -13.22 4.99 10.39
CA LEU A 172 -13.50 6.42 10.21
C LEU A 172 -13.05 6.96 8.84
N LEU A 173 -12.10 6.29 8.20
CA LEU A 173 -11.51 6.64 6.91
C LEU A 173 -12.25 5.94 5.76
#